data_AF-A0A8E2EHE2-F1
#
_entry.id   AF-A0A8E2EHE2-F1
#
_cell.length_a   1.000
_cell.length_b   1.000
_cell.length_c   1.000
_cell.angle_alpha   90.00
_cell.angle_beta   90.00
_cell.angle_gamma   90.00
#
_symmetry.space_group_name_H-M   'P 1'
#
loop_
_entity.id
_entity.type
_entity.pdbx_description
1 polymer ?
#
loop_
_entity_poly.entity_id
_entity_poly.type
_entity_poly.pdbx_seq_one_letter_code
_entity_poly.pdbx_strand_id
1 'polypeptide(L)'
;MQSPYVLQQAYGLYGSHLALDGSALQMQTPDGQLTPSQTHFPHTFYPSPALDSHAPHIVEPFGDAQTIPAVPMGPPTKTRKRKAPTLRADAWEPYKARIVELHIQQGLPLREVKEIIMTEFGFTAEIRQYRTRISQWGLDKNIKPEEMKAIVRKRQRRKLVENDKRELVFTVRGSKVEPQKIDRWIKKNDIPESFLYAPSPAACKSTYNGYLDTICMR
;
A
#
# COMPACT_ATOMS: atom_id res chain seq x y z
N MET A 1 -49.17 -42.50 -19.89
CA MET A 1 -50.44 -42.38 -19.14
C MET A 1 -50.17 -41.48 -17.94
N GLN A 2 -50.64 -40.25 -18.07
CA GLN A 2 -50.94 -39.19 -17.10
C GLN A 2 -50.01 -38.95 -15.88
N SER A 3 -49.19 -37.90 -16.00
CA SER A 3 -49.16 -36.77 -15.04
C SER A 3 -50.49 -36.00 -15.20
N PRO A 4 -51.19 -35.45 -14.16
CA PRO A 4 -50.66 -34.31 -13.38
C PRO A 4 -51.22 -34.13 -11.94
N TYR A 5 -50.48 -33.43 -11.06
CA TYR A 5 -51.12 -32.43 -10.20
C TYR A 5 -50.14 -31.35 -9.74
N VAL A 6 -50.41 -30.15 -10.24
CA VAL A 6 -49.90 -28.85 -9.80
C VAL A 6 -50.64 -28.49 -8.51
N LEU A 7 -49.94 -27.97 -7.50
CA LEU A 7 -50.59 -27.25 -6.42
C LEU A 7 -49.87 -25.93 -6.16
N GLN A 8 -50.38 -24.93 -6.86
CA GLN A 8 -50.16 -23.51 -6.62
C GLN A 8 -51.14 -23.08 -5.54
N GLN A 9 -50.65 -22.46 -4.47
CA GLN A 9 -51.47 -21.65 -3.58
C GLN A 9 -50.97 -20.21 -3.62
N ALA A 10 -51.77 -19.38 -4.28
CA ALA A 10 -51.75 -17.94 -4.20
C ALA A 10 -52.89 -17.51 -3.28
N TYR A 11 -52.57 -16.72 -2.26
CA TYR A 11 -53.47 -15.85 -1.48
C TYR A 11 -52.56 -14.71 -1.01
N GLY A 12 -52.83 -13.42 -1.10
CA GLY A 12 -53.92 -12.62 -1.64
C GLY A 12 -53.53 -11.15 -1.39
N LEU A 13 -53.77 -10.30 -2.39
CA LEU A 13 -53.61 -8.84 -2.37
C LEU A 13 -54.74 -8.18 -1.55
N TYR A 14 -54.39 -7.22 -0.70
CA TYR A 14 -55.14 -5.99 -0.35
C TYR A 14 -54.07 -5.06 0.27
N GLY A 15 -53.63 -3.96 -0.34
CA GLY A 15 -54.42 -2.80 -0.77
C GLY A 15 -54.79 -2.01 0.49
N SER A 16 -54.25 -0.85 0.82
CA SER A 16 -54.43 0.47 0.18
C SER A 16 -53.70 1.47 1.13
N HIS A 17 -52.92 2.50 0.76
CA HIS A 17 -53.13 3.66 -0.12
C HIS A 17 -53.09 4.95 0.72
N LEU A 18 -52.09 5.80 0.40
CA LEU A 18 -52.00 7.27 0.55
C LEU A 18 -52.22 7.91 1.92
N ALA A 19 -51.77 9.13 2.22
CA ALA A 19 -50.74 10.08 1.80
C ALA A 19 -51.08 11.38 2.55
N LEU A 20 -50.15 12.35 2.56
CA LEU A 20 -50.37 13.77 2.88
C LEU A 20 -50.60 14.06 4.37
N ASP A 21 -50.11 15.12 4.99
CA ASP A 21 -49.35 16.29 4.54
C ASP A 21 -48.79 16.99 5.80
N GLY A 22 -47.91 17.96 5.59
CA GLY A 22 -48.02 19.21 6.36
C GLY A 22 -47.02 19.49 7.47
N SER A 23 -45.95 20.20 7.05
CA SER A 23 -45.47 21.44 7.66
C SER A 23 -44.58 21.35 8.90
N ALA A 24 -43.62 22.25 9.15
CA ALA A 24 -42.89 23.27 8.40
C ALA A 24 -41.99 23.95 9.46
N LEU A 25 -40.98 24.69 8.99
CA LEU A 25 -40.19 25.72 9.69
C LEU A 25 -39.06 25.25 10.63
N GLN A 26 -37.83 25.52 10.19
CA GLN A 26 -36.80 26.19 10.98
C GLN A 26 -35.74 26.72 9.98
N MET A 27 -35.93 27.93 9.45
CA MET A 27 -35.18 29.15 9.84
C MET A 27 -33.67 29.11 9.61
N GLN A 28 -33.29 29.78 8.52
CA GLN A 28 -32.16 30.69 8.30
C GLN A 28 -31.10 30.78 9.42
N THR A 29 -29.84 30.52 9.05
CA THR A 29 -28.65 31.01 9.76
C THR A 29 -28.02 32.14 8.96
N PRO A 30 -27.88 33.35 9.51
CA PRO A 30 -27.03 34.38 8.94
C PRO A 30 -25.57 34.23 9.42
N ASP A 31 -24.68 34.74 8.58
CA ASP A 31 -23.26 34.96 8.82
C ASP A 31 -22.91 35.46 10.23
N GLY A 32 -21.90 34.80 10.81
CA GLY A 32 -21.30 35.14 12.09
C GLY A 32 -19.79 35.01 12.01
N GLN A 33 -19.17 36.02 11.43
CA GLN A 33 -17.73 36.24 11.38
C GLN A 33 -17.23 36.61 12.78
N LEU A 34 -16.47 35.73 13.45
CA LEU A 34 -15.64 36.09 14.60
C LEU A 34 -14.30 35.36 14.54
N THR A 35 -13.27 36.19 14.62
CA THR A 35 -11.85 35.89 14.56
C THR A 35 -11.36 35.21 15.86
N PRO A 36 -10.48 34.20 15.77
CA PRO A 36 -9.58 33.90 16.86
C PRO A 36 -8.19 34.46 16.56
N SER A 37 -7.91 35.58 17.24
CA SER A 37 -6.61 36.02 17.76
C SER A 37 -5.38 35.22 17.31
N GLN A 38 -4.61 35.81 16.38
CA GLN A 38 -3.19 35.51 16.21
C GLN A 38 -2.41 36.00 17.43
N THR A 39 -1.96 35.06 18.26
CA THR A 39 -0.89 35.30 19.23
C THR A 39 0.45 35.22 18.50
N HIS A 40 0.99 36.38 18.15
CA HIS A 40 2.36 36.54 17.72
C HIS A 40 3.30 36.16 18.88
N PHE A 41 4.05 35.07 18.69
CA PHE A 41 5.25 34.78 19.48
C PHE A 41 6.35 35.76 19.06
N PRO A 42 6.96 36.53 19.97
CA PRO A 42 8.13 37.32 19.64
C PRO A 42 9.33 36.37 19.52
N HIS A 43 9.83 36.19 18.30
CA HIS A 43 11.17 35.64 18.08
C HIS A 43 12.18 36.67 18.60
N THR A 44 12.72 36.42 19.79
CA THR A 44 13.87 37.14 20.34
C THR A 44 15.07 36.86 19.43
N PHE A 45 15.44 37.85 18.63
CA PHE A 45 16.72 37.87 17.94
C PHE A 45 17.82 37.93 18.99
N TYR A 46 18.58 36.84 19.10
CA TYR A 46 19.86 36.80 19.81
C TYR A 46 20.95 37.32 18.87
N PRO A 47 21.64 38.43 19.18
CA PRO A 47 22.91 38.74 18.55
C PRO A 47 24.01 37.93 19.23
N SER A 48 24.72 37.11 18.47
CA SER A 48 25.97 36.49 18.94
C SER A 48 27.07 37.56 18.96
N PRO A 49 27.86 37.68 20.04
CA PRO A 49 28.99 38.59 20.08
C PRO A 49 30.15 38.01 19.27
N ALA A 50 30.68 38.82 18.34
CA ALA A 50 31.97 38.59 17.72
C ALA A 50 33.04 38.70 18.81
N LEU A 51 33.70 37.58 19.11
CA LEU A 51 34.85 37.55 19.99
C LEU A 51 36.12 37.73 19.17
N ASP A 52 36.69 38.89 19.42
CA ASP A 52 38.03 39.36 19.13
C ASP A 52 39.08 38.28 19.47
N SER A 53 40.08 38.13 18.60
CA SER A 53 41.30 37.38 18.92
C SER A 53 42.47 38.02 18.21
N HIS A 54 43.06 38.97 18.93
CA HIS A 54 44.43 39.40 18.74
C HIS A 54 45.38 38.20 18.86
N ALA A 55 46.29 38.06 17.89
CA ALA A 55 47.52 37.30 18.07
C ALA A 55 48.70 38.07 17.42
N PRO A 56 49.91 37.98 18.00
CA PRO A 56 50.96 38.97 17.82
C PRO A 56 51.87 38.68 16.62
N HIS A 57 52.48 39.76 16.12
CA HIS A 57 53.66 39.74 15.26
C HIS A 57 54.81 38.97 15.92
N ILE A 58 55.33 37.94 15.25
CA ILE A 58 56.71 37.46 15.42
C ILE A 58 57.31 37.15 14.05
N VAL A 59 58.54 37.61 13.90
CA VAL A 59 59.40 37.75 12.74
C VAL A 59 59.88 36.39 12.19
N GLU A 60 59.97 36.30 10.86
CA GLU A 60 60.72 35.29 10.10
C GLU A 60 62.20 35.24 10.54
N PRO A 61 62.84 34.06 10.49
CA PRO A 61 63.89 33.91 9.47
C PRO A 61 64.02 32.50 8.84
N PHE A 62 63.98 32.51 7.51
CA PHE A 62 64.78 31.73 6.54
C PHE A 62 65.23 30.30 6.89
N GLY A 63 64.65 29.34 6.17
CA GLY A 63 65.20 27.98 6.00
C GLY A 63 64.54 27.27 4.81
N ASP A 64 65.32 27.10 3.74
CA ASP A 64 64.96 26.41 2.50
C ASP A 64 64.34 25.02 2.70
N ALA A 65 63.11 24.85 2.21
CA ALA A 65 62.62 23.65 1.50
C ALA A 65 61.13 23.85 1.17
N GLN A 66 60.82 24.27 -0.05
CA GLN A 66 59.44 24.28 -0.54
C GLN A 66 58.92 22.84 -0.69
N THR A 67 58.34 22.30 0.38
CA THR A 67 57.37 21.20 0.28
C THR A 67 56.00 21.83 0.09
N ILE A 68 55.48 21.78 -1.14
CA ILE A 68 54.14 22.28 -1.46
C ILE A 68 53.12 21.46 -0.64
N PRO A 69 52.35 22.05 0.29
CA PRO A 69 51.22 21.36 0.89
C PRO A 69 50.10 21.34 -0.15
N ALA A 70 49.84 20.18 -0.73
CA ALA A 70 48.70 19.98 -1.62
C ALA A 70 47.40 20.16 -0.83
N VAL A 71 46.83 21.36 -0.89
CA VAL A 71 45.51 21.66 -0.35
C VAL A 71 44.49 20.86 -1.18
N PRO A 72 43.69 19.96 -0.58
CA PRO A 72 42.66 19.25 -1.32
C PRO A 72 41.55 20.24 -1.71
N MET A 73 41.66 20.83 -2.90
CA MET A 73 40.72 21.78 -3.50
C MET A 73 39.43 21.10 -3.99
N GLY A 74 38.79 20.31 -3.15
CA GLY A 74 37.53 19.64 -3.44
C GLY A 74 36.57 19.67 -2.24
N PRO A 75 35.26 19.83 -2.46
CA PRO A 75 34.28 19.75 -1.37
C PRO A 75 34.46 18.42 -0.62
N PRO A 76 34.36 18.41 0.73
CA PRO A 76 34.57 17.20 1.52
C PRO A 76 33.67 16.10 0.98
N THR A 77 34.29 15.03 0.47
CA THR A 77 33.58 13.88 -0.08
C THR A 77 32.91 13.18 1.10
N LYS A 78 31.65 13.54 1.39
CA LYS A 78 30.82 12.85 2.37
C LYS A 78 30.76 11.38 1.96
N THR A 79 31.46 10.51 2.69
CA THR A 79 31.46 9.08 2.44
C THR A 79 30.01 8.58 2.50
N ARG A 80 29.51 8.04 1.39
CA ARG A 80 28.14 7.54 1.32
C ARG A 80 27.97 6.42 2.33
N LYS A 81 26.96 6.51 3.21
CA LYS A 81 26.65 5.45 4.18
C LYS A 81 26.47 4.13 3.43
N ARG A 82 27.11 3.07 3.93
CA ARG A 82 26.98 1.71 3.37
C ARG A 82 25.50 1.30 3.42
N LYS A 83 25.02 0.67 2.34
CA LYS A 83 23.66 0.13 2.28
C LYS A 83 23.53 -1.01 3.29
N ALA A 84 22.33 -1.21 3.83
CA ALA A 84 22.05 -2.35 4.70
C ALA A 84 22.40 -3.67 3.99
N PRO A 85 23.00 -4.66 4.69
CA PRO A 85 23.32 -5.95 4.11
C PRO A 85 22.08 -6.64 3.52
N THR A 86 22.20 -7.12 2.28
CA THR A 86 21.15 -7.93 1.66
C THR A 86 21.17 -9.32 2.26
N LEU A 87 20.20 -9.61 3.13
CA LEU A 87 20.03 -10.95 3.72
C LEU A 87 19.56 -11.94 2.63
N ARG A 88 20.24 -13.10 2.53
CA ARG A 88 19.87 -14.20 1.62
C ARG A 88 18.49 -14.77 1.94
N ALA A 89 17.86 -15.47 1.00
CA ALA A 89 16.53 -16.05 1.18
C ALA A 89 16.52 -17.11 2.29
N ASP A 90 17.54 -17.95 2.31
CA ASP A 90 17.72 -19.08 3.22
C ASP A 90 17.71 -18.63 4.69
N ALA A 91 18.24 -17.43 4.98
CA ALA A 91 18.23 -16.85 6.32
C ALA A 91 16.83 -16.54 6.86
N TRP A 92 15.79 -16.54 6.02
CA TRP A 92 14.41 -16.24 6.42
C TRP A 92 13.54 -17.49 6.62
N GLU A 93 13.98 -18.65 6.12
CA GLU A 93 13.23 -19.90 6.24
C GLU A 93 12.85 -20.27 7.68
N PRO A 94 13.76 -20.23 8.68
CA PRO A 94 13.39 -20.60 10.04
C PRO A 94 12.38 -19.64 10.68
N TYR A 95 12.37 -18.37 10.25
CA TYR A 95 11.49 -17.34 10.81
C TYR A 95 10.19 -17.19 10.03
N LYS A 96 10.09 -17.76 8.82
CA LYS A 96 8.94 -17.59 7.93
C LYS A 96 7.63 -17.97 8.61
N ALA A 97 7.56 -19.14 9.23
CA ALA A 97 6.33 -19.62 9.87
C ALA A 97 5.85 -18.63 10.95
N ARG A 98 6.76 -18.18 11.82
CA ARG A 98 6.45 -17.22 12.88
C ARG A 98 6.05 -15.85 12.34
N ILE A 99 6.76 -15.34 11.33
CA ILE A 99 6.42 -14.06 10.69
C ILE A 99 5.00 -14.11 10.09
N VAL A 100 4.65 -15.23 9.45
CA VAL A 100 3.32 -15.42 8.84
C VAL A 100 2.23 -15.50 9.91
N GLU A 101 2.47 -16.22 10.99
CA GLU A 101 1.56 -16.27 12.13
C GLU A 101 1.29 -14.86 12.69
N LEU A 102 2.34 -14.13 13.06
CA LEU A 102 2.23 -12.80 13.64
C LEU A 102 1.57 -11.79 12.68
N HIS A 103 1.94 -11.81 11.40
CA HIS A 103 1.46 -10.81 10.45
C HIS A 103 0.08 -11.12 9.85
N ILE A 104 -0.17 -12.38 9.48
CA ILE A 104 -1.38 -12.78 8.75
C ILE A 104 -2.46 -13.27 9.69
N GLN A 105 -2.11 -14.11 10.68
CA GLN A 105 -3.11 -14.68 11.59
C GLN A 105 -3.45 -13.70 12.71
N GLN A 106 -2.44 -13.08 13.33
CA GLN A 106 -2.63 -12.13 14.43
C GLN A 106 -2.83 -10.68 13.95
N GLY A 107 -2.51 -10.38 12.68
CA GLY A 107 -2.74 -9.05 12.08
C GLY A 107 -1.80 -7.94 12.56
N LEU A 108 -0.68 -8.29 13.20
CA LEU A 108 0.23 -7.31 13.79
C LEU A 108 0.96 -6.47 12.72
N PRO A 109 1.23 -5.18 12.99
CA PRO A 109 2.02 -4.34 12.10
C PRO A 109 3.47 -4.81 12.05
N LEU A 110 4.13 -4.64 10.90
CA LEU A 110 5.51 -5.12 10.68
C LEU A 110 6.58 -4.53 11.62
N ARG A 111 6.28 -3.42 12.30
CA ARG A 111 7.15 -2.86 13.34
C ARG A 111 7.20 -3.80 14.55
N GLU A 112 6.04 -4.19 15.05
CA GLU A 112 5.90 -5.11 16.17
C GLU A 112 6.39 -6.51 15.81
N VAL A 113 6.05 -7.02 14.61
CA VAL A 113 6.56 -8.32 14.14
C VAL A 113 8.09 -8.35 14.16
N LYS A 114 8.74 -7.27 13.72
CA LYS A 114 10.21 -7.15 13.77
C LYS A 114 10.72 -7.20 15.21
N GLU A 115 10.11 -6.45 16.13
CA GLU A 115 10.52 -6.39 17.54
C GLU A 115 10.38 -7.75 18.23
N ILE A 116 9.27 -8.46 17.97
CA ILE A 116 9.03 -9.81 18.49
C ILE A 116 10.08 -10.79 17.96
N ILE A 117 10.30 -10.84 16.64
CA ILE A 117 11.29 -11.75 16.04
C ILE A 117 12.72 -11.44 16.51
N MET A 118 13.05 -10.17 16.71
CA MET A 118 14.34 -9.76 17.27
C MET A 118 14.49 -10.21 18.73
N THR A 119 13.43 -10.12 19.52
CA THR A 119 13.45 -10.50 20.95
C THR A 119 13.47 -12.02 21.13
N GLU A 120 12.67 -12.75 20.36
CA GLU A 120 12.55 -14.21 20.46
C GLU A 120 13.77 -14.94 19.86
N PHE A 121 14.29 -14.47 18.72
CA PHE A 121 15.30 -15.20 17.94
C PHE A 121 16.61 -14.43 17.72
N GLY A 122 16.72 -13.17 18.15
CA GLY A 122 17.88 -12.32 17.87
C GLY A 122 18.04 -11.90 16.41
N PHE A 123 17.03 -12.16 15.56
CA PHE A 123 17.14 -11.91 14.12
C PHE A 123 16.93 -10.42 13.78
N THR A 124 18.00 -9.77 13.34
CA THR A 124 17.99 -8.33 13.03
C THR A 124 17.86 -8.09 11.53
N ALA A 125 16.74 -7.50 11.12
CA ALA A 125 16.48 -7.12 9.72
C ALA A 125 15.73 -5.78 9.61
N GLU A 126 15.80 -5.13 8.44
CA GLU A 126 15.10 -3.88 8.17
C GLU A 126 13.63 -4.14 7.80
N ILE A 127 12.70 -3.26 8.19
CA ILE A 127 11.26 -3.36 7.86
C ILE A 127 11.02 -3.51 6.35
N ARG A 128 11.84 -2.85 5.52
CA ARG A 128 11.75 -3.00 4.06
C ARG A 128 12.00 -4.43 3.61
N GLN A 129 12.94 -5.15 4.24
CA GLN A 129 13.24 -6.54 3.93
C GLN A 129 12.07 -7.46 4.29
N TYR A 130 11.42 -7.25 5.45
CA TYR A 130 10.20 -7.96 5.82
C TYR A 130 9.09 -7.81 4.77
N ARG A 131 8.83 -6.57 4.30
CA ARG A 131 7.84 -6.32 3.24
C ARG A 131 8.18 -7.07 1.96
N THR A 132 9.44 -7.02 1.53
CA THR A 132 9.89 -7.73 0.33
C THR A 132 9.68 -9.24 0.48
N ARG A 133 10.02 -9.82 1.64
CA ARG A 133 9.86 -11.25 1.91
C ARG A 133 8.41 -11.70 1.93
N ILE A 134 7.53 -10.93 2.57
CA ILE A 134 6.09 -11.19 2.58
C ILE A 134 5.53 -11.18 1.15
N SER A 135 5.96 -10.22 0.32
CA SER A 135 5.52 -10.15 -1.07
C SER A 135 6.06 -11.28 -1.93
N GLN A 136 7.30 -11.72 -1.69
CA GLN A 136 7.89 -12.89 -2.32
C GLN A 136 7.17 -14.19 -1.93
N TRP A 137 6.70 -14.29 -0.69
CA TRP A 137 5.89 -15.43 -0.24
C TRP A 137 4.45 -15.38 -0.73
N GLY A 138 4.03 -14.33 -1.43
CA GLY A 138 2.66 -14.18 -1.93
C GLY A 138 1.64 -13.93 -0.83
N LEU A 139 2.06 -13.43 0.33
CA LEU A 139 1.20 -13.21 1.50
C LEU A 139 0.84 -11.72 1.69
N ASP A 140 0.89 -10.94 0.61
CA ASP A 140 0.44 -9.55 0.65
C ASP A 140 -1.07 -9.49 0.93
N LYS A 141 -1.46 -8.60 1.86
CA LYS A 141 -2.88 -8.24 2.11
C LYS A 141 -3.55 -7.51 0.95
N ASN A 142 -2.75 -7.01 0.00
CA ASN A 142 -3.21 -6.24 -1.14
C ASN A 142 -3.33 -7.16 -2.37
N ILE A 143 -4.48 -7.08 -3.05
CA ILE A 143 -4.71 -7.79 -4.31
C ILE A 143 -3.83 -7.17 -5.39
N LYS A 144 -3.01 -7.99 -6.06
CA LYS A 144 -2.15 -7.53 -7.14
C LYS A 144 -2.99 -7.16 -8.38
N PRO A 145 -2.54 -6.21 -9.22
CA PRO A 145 -3.28 -5.81 -10.41
C PRO A 145 -3.54 -6.99 -11.36
N GLU A 146 -2.62 -7.94 -11.44
CA GLU A 146 -2.78 -9.16 -12.24
C GLU A 146 -3.89 -10.08 -11.72
N GLU A 147 -3.98 -10.24 -10.40
CA GLU A 147 -5.05 -10.99 -9.75
C GLU A 147 -6.41 -10.29 -9.98
N MET A 148 -6.45 -8.97 -9.85
CA MET A 148 -7.67 -8.19 -10.13
C MET A 148 -8.10 -8.29 -11.60
N LYS A 149 -7.15 -8.24 -12.54
CA LYS A 149 -7.42 -8.47 -13.98
C LYS A 149 -8.06 -9.84 -14.22
N ALA A 150 -7.56 -10.88 -13.56
CA ALA A 150 -8.13 -12.23 -13.67
C ALA A 150 -9.56 -12.30 -13.10
N ILE A 151 -9.81 -11.64 -11.97
CA ILE A 151 -11.15 -11.53 -11.37
C ILE A 151 -12.13 -10.84 -12.32
N VAL A 152 -11.76 -9.67 -12.85
CA VAL A 152 -12.60 -8.90 -13.79
C VAL A 152 -12.94 -9.75 -14.99
N ARG A 153 -11.95 -10.42 -15.59
CA ARG A 153 -12.15 -11.29 -16.75
C ARG A 153 -13.14 -12.42 -16.46
N LYS A 154 -13.05 -13.03 -15.28
CA LYS A 154 -13.97 -14.09 -14.84
C LYS A 154 -15.37 -13.54 -14.54
N ARG A 155 -15.48 -12.35 -13.95
CA ARG A 155 -16.77 -11.66 -13.69
C ARG A 155 -17.48 -11.32 -14.99
N GLN A 156 -16.78 -10.74 -15.97
CA GLN A 156 -17.34 -10.39 -17.26
C GLN A 156 -17.77 -11.62 -18.05
N ARG A 157 -16.95 -12.69 -18.07
CA ARG A 157 -17.35 -13.97 -18.68
C ARG A 157 -18.64 -14.51 -18.07
N ARG A 158 -18.75 -14.48 -16.74
CA ARG A 158 -19.96 -14.92 -16.03
C ARG A 158 -21.18 -14.08 -16.41
N LYS A 159 -21.03 -12.77 -16.56
CA LYS A 159 -22.12 -11.83 -16.91
C LYS A 159 -22.53 -11.81 -18.39
N LEU A 160 -21.62 -12.16 -19.30
CA LEU A 160 -21.87 -12.05 -20.75
C LEU A 160 -22.17 -13.40 -21.39
N VAL A 161 -21.56 -14.48 -20.88
CA VAL A 161 -21.64 -15.82 -21.49
C VAL A 161 -22.47 -16.79 -20.64
N GLU A 162 -22.37 -16.69 -19.31
CA GLU A 162 -22.96 -17.67 -18.38
C GLU A 162 -24.11 -17.05 -17.54
N ASN A 163 -25.08 -16.43 -18.21
CA ASN A 163 -26.12 -15.60 -17.58
C ASN A 163 -27.08 -16.40 -16.67
N ASP A 164 -27.19 -17.72 -16.87
CA ASP A 164 -28.05 -18.60 -16.07
C ASP A 164 -27.48 -18.90 -14.68
N LYS A 165 -26.25 -18.47 -14.40
CA LYS A 165 -25.54 -18.79 -13.15
C LYS A 165 -25.51 -17.59 -12.20
N ARG A 166 -25.52 -17.90 -10.90
CA ARG A 166 -25.39 -16.90 -9.83
C ARG A 166 -24.04 -16.17 -9.89
N GLU A 167 -24.02 -14.99 -9.28
CA GLU A 167 -22.81 -14.17 -9.14
C GLU A 167 -21.71 -14.90 -8.37
N LEU A 168 -20.46 -14.64 -8.75
CA LEU A 168 -19.29 -15.27 -8.15
C LEU A 168 -18.79 -14.50 -6.93
N VAL A 169 -18.53 -15.23 -5.85
CA VAL A 169 -17.72 -14.73 -4.74
C VAL A 169 -16.25 -15.03 -5.04
N PHE A 170 -15.42 -13.99 -5.09
CA PHE A 170 -13.99 -14.13 -5.33
C PHE A 170 -13.22 -14.11 -4.01
N THR A 171 -12.29 -15.04 -3.85
CA THR A 171 -11.35 -15.10 -2.73
C THR A 171 -9.94 -15.12 -3.28
N VAL A 172 -9.08 -14.22 -2.80
CA VAL A 172 -7.66 -14.13 -3.17
C VAL A 172 -6.84 -14.27 -1.90
N ARG A 173 -5.95 -15.27 -1.86
CA ARG A 173 -5.03 -15.50 -0.72
C ARG A 173 -5.76 -15.56 0.63
N GLY A 174 -6.95 -16.17 0.66
CA GLY A 174 -7.82 -16.25 1.85
C GLY A 174 -8.66 -15.00 2.14
N SER A 175 -8.48 -13.90 1.41
CA SER A 175 -9.28 -12.67 1.56
C SER A 175 -10.42 -12.60 0.54
N LYS A 176 -11.65 -12.41 1.00
CA LYS A 176 -12.82 -12.17 0.14
C LYS A 176 -12.67 -10.82 -0.56
N VAL A 177 -12.88 -10.80 -1.87
CA VAL A 177 -12.88 -9.58 -2.68
C VAL A 177 -14.30 -9.05 -2.80
N GLU A 178 -14.53 -7.86 -2.27
CA GLU A 178 -15.84 -7.20 -2.37
C GLU A 178 -16.16 -6.81 -3.81
N PRO A 179 -17.42 -6.99 -4.27
CA PRO A 179 -17.82 -6.65 -5.64
C PRO A 179 -17.60 -5.18 -5.96
N GLN A 180 -17.83 -4.28 -4.98
CA GLN A 180 -17.60 -2.84 -5.13
C GLN A 180 -16.13 -2.51 -5.41
N LYS A 181 -15.18 -3.28 -4.85
CA LYS A 181 -13.75 -3.08 -5.09
C LYS A 181 -13.40 -3.39 -6.54
N ILE A 182 -14.02 -4.43 -7.09
CA ILE A 182 -13.88 -4.80 -8.50
C ILE A 182 -14.46 -3.67 -9.38
N ASP A 183 -15.65 -3.15 -9.06
CA ASP A 183 -16.29 -2.08 -9.83
C ASP A 183 -15.47 -0.78 -9.83
N ARG A 184 -14.94 -0.37 -8.66
CA ARG A 184 -14.02 0.78 -8.57
C ARG A 184 -12.77 0.58 -9.41
N TRP A 185 -12.23 -0.65 -9.44
CA TRP A 185 -11.05 -0.95 -10.22
C TRP A 185 -11.33 -0.93 -11.73
N ILE A 186 -12.45 -1.48 -12.18
CA ILE A 186 -12.90 -1.41 -13.59
C ILE A 186 -13.02 0.05 -14.04
N LYS A 187 -13.71 0.89 -13.25
CA LYS A 187 -13.87 2.32 -13.53
C LYS A 187 -12.54 3.06 -13.55
N LYS A 188 -11.61 2.72 -12.66
CA LYS A 188 -10.28 3.36 -12.61
C LYS A 188 -9.37 2.99 -13.79
N ASN A 189 -9.57 1.83 -14.40
CA ASN A 189 -8.74 1.33 -15.50
C ASN A 189 -9.44 1.45 -16.87
N ASP A 190 -10.56 2.15 -16.93
CA ASP A 190 -11.36 2.39 -18.15
C ASP A 190 -11.67 1.11 -18.93
N ILE A 191 -11.98 0.03 -18.21
CA ILE A 191 -12.29 -1.26 -18.83
C ILE A 191 -13.77 -1.28 -19.21
N PRO A 192 -14.11 -1.51 -20.50
CA PRO A 192 -15.50 -1.63 -20.91
C PRO A 192 -16.13 -2.88 -20.29
N GLU A 193 -17.26 -2.70 -19.61
CA GLU A 193 -18.00 -3.80 -18.98
C GLU A 193 -18.73 -4.69 -20.00
N SER A 194 -18.99 -4.14 -21.20
CA SER A 194 -19.72 -4.81 -22.28
C SER A 194 -18.91 -5.84 -23.06
N PHE A 195 -17.58 -5.87 -22.91
CA PHE A 195 -16.71 -6.77 -23.66
C PHE A 195 -15.83 -7.59 -22.72
N LEU A 196 -15.48 -8.80 -23.16
CA LEU A 196 -14.56 -9.67 -22.42
C LEU A 196 -13.17 -9.02 -22.34
N TYR A 197 -12.71 -8.73 -21.12
CA TYR A 197 -11.40 -8.14 -20.87
C TYR A 197 -10.25 -9.10 -21.24
N ALA A 198 -9.68 -8.91 -22.42
CA ALA A 198 -8.42 -9.52 -22.84
C ALA A 198 -7.30 -8.48 -22.73
N PRO A 199 -6.44 -8.50 -21.69
CA PRO A 199 -5.28 -7.61 -21.68
C PRO A 199 -4.44 -7.91 -22.92
N SER A 200 -3.99 -6.86 -23.61
CA SER A 200 -3.20 -6.99 -24.83
C SER A 200 -2.03 -7.98 -24.62
N PRO A 201 -1.84 -8.95 -25.52
CA PRO A 201 -0.77 -9.95 -25.39
C PRO A 201 0.63 -9.32 -25.36
N ALA A 202 0.79 -8.09 -25.86
CA ALA A 202 2.04 -7.33 -25.80
C ALA A 202 2.40 -6.83 -24.39
N ALA A 203 1.49 -6.91 -23.41
CA ALA A 203 1.69 -6.38 -22.05
C ALA A 203 2.11 -7.44 -21.01
N CYS A 204 2.49 -8.65 -21.43
CA CYS A 204 3.12 -9.62 -20.54
C CYS A 204 4.60 -9.24 -20.31
N LYS A 205 4.84 -8.09 -19.65
CA LYS A 205 6.15 -7.80 -19.09
C LYS A 205 6.30 -8.68 -17.86
N SER A 206 6.80 -9.88 -18.07
CA SER A 206 7.25 -10.79 -17.01
C SER A 206 8.22 -10.05 -16.10
N THR A 207 7.72 -9.51 -14.99
CA THR A 207 8.56 -9.21 -13.83
C THR A 207 8.88 -10.53 -13.16
N TYR A 208 9.84 -11.22 -13.76
CA TYR A 208 10.45 -12.45 -13.28
C TYR A 208 11.09 -12.18 -11.90
N ASN A 209 10.37 -12.48 -10.82
CA ASN A 209 11.00 -12.94 -9.58
C ASN A 209 10.89 -14.47 -9.64
N GLY A 210 12.02 -15.13 -9.83
CA GLY A 210 12.11 -16.52 -10.28
C GLY A 210 11.40 -17.54 -9.39
N TYR A 211 11.11 -18.68 -10.04
CA TYR A 211 10.52 -19.94 -9.56
C TYR A 211 9.01 -19.86 -9.29
N LEU A 212 8.10 -20.63 -9.94
CA LEU A 212 8.18 -21.94 -10.58
C LEU A 212 7.38 -22.00 -11.89
N ASP A 213 7.90 -22.80 -12.82
CA ASP A 213 7.22 -23.35 -13.99
C ASP A 213 5.98 -24.19 -13.64
N THR A 214 5.14 -24.37 -14.67
CA THR A 214 4.09 -25.38 -14.83
C THR A 214 2.70 -24.99 -14.33
N ILE A 215 1.86 -24.50 -15.25
CA ILE A 215 0.59 -25.13 -15.69
C ILE A 215 -0.02 -24.18 -16.74
N CYS A 216 0.33 -24.40 -18.01
CA CYS A 216 -0.60 -24.21 -19.11
C CYS A 216 -1.01 -25.62 -19.53
N MET A 217 -2.18 -26.09 -19.09
CA MET A 217 -2.83 -27.22 -19.75
C MET A 217 -3.91 -26.69 -20.68
N ARG A 218 -3.93 -27.40 -21.81
CA ARG A 218 -4.55 -27.15 -23.11
C ARG A 218 -6.07 -27.26 -23.08
#